data_AF-A0A2K9PKM0-F1
#
_entry.id   AF-A0A2K9PKM0-F1
#
_cell.length_a   1.000
_cell.length_b   1.000
_cell.length_c   1.000
_cell.angle_alpha   90.00
_cell.angle_beta   90.00
_cell.angle_gamma   90.00
#
_symmetry.space_group_name_H-M   'P 1'
#
loop_
_entity.id
_entity.type
_entity.pdbx_description
1 polymer ?
#
loop_
_entity_poly.entity_id
_entity_poly.type
_entity_poly.pdbx_seq_one_letter_code
_entity_poly.pdbx_strand_id
1 'polypeptide(L)'
;MKNNINSMNKIVCLSFLLLAFFSCKHHESEYHSITDKIEAESKDYKGTSISSEAYIGDIKTIEVTEGEHTFLIPERKSQIKSYNCTECHTKPVSQMHSKDIKKAHWDIKLDHANANTMNCITCHDGSNMDNLTSLTGNTIDFNRSYNLCNQCHTKQFEDWKGGAHGKRIGGWAPPRASMTCVNCHDPHKPHFESRWPARFNTQKVKERN
;
A
#
# COMPACT_ATOMS: atom_id res chain seq x y z
N MET A 1 66.36 21.77 45.41
CA MET A 1 65.57 20.52 45.28
C MET A 1 64.05 20.69 45.51
N LYS A 2 63.56 21.63 46.33
CA LYS A 2 62.10 21.84 46.56
C LYS A 2 61.27 22.29 45.34
N ASN A 3 61.84 23.08 44.43
CA ASN A 3 61.10 23.60 43.25
C ASN A 3 60.80 22.55 42.18
N ASN A 4 61.67 21.54 41.99
CA ASN A 4 61.41 20.47 41.02
C ASN A 4 60.31 19.52 41.46
N ILE A 5 60.16 19.28 42.77
CA ILE A 5 59.09 18.43 43.32
C ILE A 5 57.72 19.09 43.13
N ASN A 6 57.63 20.41 43.35
CA ASN A 6 56.38 21.16 43.10
C ASN A 6 56.03 21.26 41.62
N SER A 7 57.02 21.36 40.73
CA SER A 7 56.79 21.35 39.28
C SER A 7 56.32 19.98 38.79
N MET A 8 56.94 18.90 39.29
CA MET A 8 56.58 17.51 38.95
C MET A 8 55.19 17.15 39.48
N ASN A 9 54.84 17.56 40.70
CA ASN A 9 53.48 17.38 41.25
C ASN A 9 52.42 18.17 40.47
N LYS A 10 52.75 19.38 39.98
CA LYS A 10 51.84 20.14 39.10
C LYS A 10 51.63 19.44 37.76
N ILE A 11 52.69 18.89 37.16
CA ILE A 11 52.61 18.14 35.90
C ILE A 11 51.80 16.86 36.08
N VAL A 12 52.01 16.11 37.17
CA VAL A 12 51.23 14.90 37.50
C VAL A 12 49.76 15.23 37.76
N CYS A 13 49.46 16.30 38.52
CA CYS A 13 48.07 16.74 38.72
C CYS A 13 47.43 17.20 37.40
N LEU A 14 48.15 17.91 36.53
CA LEU A 14 47.62 18.37 35.25
C LEU A 14 47.35 17.20 34.29
N SER A 15 48.21 16.17 34.30
CA SER A 15 48.02 14.95 33.51
C SER A 15 46.90 14.07 34.06
N PHE A 16 46.71 13.99 35.39
CA PHE A 16 45.52 13.37 35.99
C PHE A 16 44.23 14.12 35.66
N LEU A 17 44.27 15.46 35.65
CA LEU A 17 43.13 16.30 35.27
C LEU A 17 42.76 16.09 33.79
N LEU A 18 43.77 16.06 32.90
CA LEU A 18 43.59 15.77 31.48
C LEU A 18 43.04 14.36 31.24
N LEU A 19 43.54 13.34 31.95
CA LEU A 19 43.00 11.98 31.90
C LEU A 19 41.54 11.90 32.38
N ALA A 20 41.15 12.69 33.39
CA ALA A 20 39.77 12.79 33.84
C ALA A 20 38.85 13.42 32.78
N PHE A 21 39.33 14.40 32.00
CA PHE A 21 38.56 14.97 30.88
C PHE A 21 38.45 14.04 29.67
N PHE A 22 39.43 13.16 29.44
CA PHE A 22 39.34 12.15 28.38
C PHE A 22 38.50 10.92 28.77
N SER A 23 38.36 10.63 30.08
CA SER A 23 37.59 9.47 30.56
C SER A 23 36.06 9.61 30.41
N CYS A 24 35.53 10.81 30.12
CA CYS A 24 34.09 11.05 29.93
C CYS A 24 33.64 11.03 28.46
N LYS A 25 34.43 10.47 27.54
CA LYS A 25 34.06 10.32 26.12
C LYS A 25 33.41 8.98 25.76
N HIS A 26 32.80 8.29 26.73
CA HIS A 26 31.85 7.22 26.43
C HIS A 26 30.47 7.84 26.18
N HIS A 27 30.26 8.33 24.96
CA HIS A 27 28.91 8.60 24.46
C HIS A 27 28.30 7.25 24.04
N GLU A 28 28.03 6.37 25.01
CA GLU A 28 27.03 5.34 24.79
C GLU A 28 25.72 6.11 24.62
N SER A 29 25.10 6.01 23.46
CA SER A 29 23.78 6.57 23.25
C SER A 29 22.81 5.85 24.19
N GLU A 30 22.57 6.44 25.36
CA GLU A 30 21.54 6.01 26.29
C GLU A 30 20.19 6.28 25.63
N TYR A 31 19.74 5.32 24.82
CA TYR A 31 18.38 5.30 24.33
C TYR A 31 17.48 4.92 25.51
N HIS A 32 16.58 5.82 25.91
CA HIS A 32 15.65 5.56 27.01
C HIS A 32 14.55 4.57 26.61
N SER A 33 14.29 4.40 25.31
CA SER A 33 13.39 3.40 24.75
C SER A 33 13.86 2.87 23.40
N ILE A 34 13.26 1.75 22.97
CA ILE A 34 13.46 1.20 21.62
C ILE A 34 13.03 2.22 20.55
N THR A 35 11.97 2.99 20.81
CA THR A 35 11.48 4.02 19.90
C THR A 35 12.51 5.13 19.69
N ASP A 36 13.16 5.60 20.76
CA ASP A 36 14.20 6.63 20.67
C ASP A 36 15.39 6.14 19.87
N LYS A 37 15.74 4.86 20.05
CA LYS A 37 16.79 4.20 19.26
C LYS A 37 16.42 4.16 17.78
N ILE A 38 15.22 3.69 17.46
CA ILE A 38 14.74 3.62 16.08
C ILE A 38 14.72 5.02 15.46
N GLU A 39 14.19 6.02 16.16
CA GLU A 39 14.13 7.39 15.63
C GLU A 39 15.53 7.95 15.36
N ALA A 40 16.46 7.80 16.31
CA ALA A 40 17.82 8.28 16.17
C ALA A 40 18.57 7.58 15.03
N GLU A 41 18.51 6.25 14.95
CA GLU A 41 19.18 5.48 13.89
C GLU A 41 18.52 5.66 12.51
N SER A 42 17.23 5.98 12.47
CA SER A 42 16.50 6.24 11.21
C SER A 42 16.85 7.57 10.56
N LYS A 43 17.35 8.57 11.32
CA LYS A 43 17.70 9.91 10.78
C LYS A 43 18.77 9.85 9.69
N ASP A 44 19.70 8.91 9.80
CA ASP A 44 20.82 8.76 8.87
C ASP A 44 20.60 7.68 7.81
N TYR A 45 19.41 7.05 7.77
CA TYR A 45 19.11 6.02 6.78
C TYR A 45 19.07 6.61 5.36
N LYS A 46 20.06 6.22 4.53
CA LYS A 46 20.20 6.68 3.14
C LYS A 46 19.47 5.79 2.12
N GLY A 47 18.55 4.93 2.56
CA GLY A 47 17.90 3.95 1.69
C GLY A 47 18.73 2.69 1.47
N THR A 48 18.44 1.99 0.38
CA THR A 48 19.12 0.75 -0.01
C THR A 48 19.63 0.84 -1.45
N SER A 49 20.74 0.16 -1.74
CA SER A 49 21.31 0.11 -3.10
C SER A 49 20.63 -0.92 -4.01
N ILE A 50 19.83 -1.83 -3.43
CA ILE A 50 19.07 -2.80 -4.21
C ILE A 50 17.78 -2.20 -4.75
N SER A 51 17.31 -2.71 -5.88
CA SER A 51 16.09 -2.26 -6.54
C SER A 51 15.16 -3.43 -6.82
N SER A 52 13.85 -3.18 -6.72
CA SER A 52 12.80 -4.13 -7.11
C SER A 52 12.44 -4.06 -8.60
N GLU A 53 12.94 -3.06 -9.34
CA GLU A 53 12.53 -2.78 -10.73
C GLU A 53 12.60 -4.02 -11.63
N ALA A 54 13.73 -4.72 -11.59
CA ALA A 54 13.96 -5.92 -12.40
C ALA A 54 12.98 -7.07 -12.10
N TYR A 55 12.31 -7.04 -10.95
CA TYR A 55 11.37 -8.08 -10.50
C TYR A 55 9.90 -7.71 -10.70
N ILE A 56 9.60 -6.49 -11.16
CA ILE A 56 8.22 -6.10 -11.54
C ILE A 56 7.79 -6.88 -12.79
N GLY A 57 8.74 -7.26 -13.65
CA GLY A 57 8.50 -8.01 -14.88
C GLY A 57 7.77 -7.17 -15.92
N ASP A 58 6.90 -7.79 -16.70
CA ASP A 58 6.17 -7.15 -17.80
C ASP A 58 4.85 -6.48 -17.36
N ILE A 59 4.63 -6.32 -16.05
CA ILE A 59 3.41 -5.71 -15.54
C ILE A 59 3.45 -4.22 -15.86
N LYS A 60 2.53 -3.77 -16.71
CA LYS A 60 2.32 -2.33 -16.94
C LYS A 60 1.87 -1.69 -15.64
N THR A 61 2.67 -0.76 -15.13
CA THR A 61 2.36 -0.01 -13.91
C THR A 61 2.11 1.46 -14.21
N ILE A 62 1.41 2.12 -13.28
CA ILE A 62 1.34 3.58 -13.20
C ILE A 62 1.82 4.03 -11.82
N GLU A 63 2.38 5.23 -11.75
CA GLU A 63 2.72 5.86 -10.48
C GLU A 63 1.49 6.54 -9.87
N VAL A 64 1.33 6.38 -8.55
CA VAL A 64 0.31 7.07 -7.76
C VAL A 64 0.94 7.70 -6.54
N THR A 65 0.36 8.84 -6.14
CA THR A 65 0.73 9.58 -4.93
C THR A 65 -0.49 9.76 -4.06
N GLU A 66 -0.42 9.26 -2.83
CA GLU A 66 -1.48 9.35 -1.83
C GLU A 66 -0.88 9.91 -0.53
N GLY A 67 -1.15 11.19 -0.25
CA GLY A 67 -0.47 11.94 0.81
C GLY A 67 1.05 11.99 0.57
N GLU A 68 1.82 11.51 1.55
CA GLU A 68 3.29 11.46 1.47
C GLU A 68 3.82 10.20 0.76
N HIS A 69 2.95 9.28 0.34
CA HIS A 69 3.34 8.00 -0.23
C HIS A 69 3.25 8.03 -1.75
N THR A 70 4.38 7.85 -2.44
CA THR A 70 4.45 7.64 -3.89
C THR A 70 4.93 6.22 -4.19
N PHE A 71 4.19 5.50 -5.03
CA PHE A 71 4.50 4.11 -5.37
C PHE A 71 3.80 3.68 -6.67
N LEU A 72 4.18 2.52 -7.20
CA LEU A 72 3.64 1.94 -8.42
C LEU A 72 2.44 1.02 -8.12
N ILE A 73 1.44 1.06 -8.99
CA ILE A 73 0.32 0.10 -9.01
C ILE A 73 0.14 -0.48 -10.42
N PRO A 74 -0.40 -1.70 -10.58
CA PRO A 74 -0.77 -2.21 -11.89
C PRO A 74 -1.80 -1.33 -12.59
N GLU A 75 -1.59 -1.11 -13.88
CA GLU A 75 -2.59 -0.51 -14.75
C GLU A 75 -3.79 -1.48 -14.88
N ARG A 76 -5.00 -0.97 -14.75
CA ARG A 76 -6.24 -1.75 -14.73
C ARG A 76 -6.99 -1.74 -16.06
N LYS A 77 -7.09 -0.61 -16.76
CA LYS A 77 -8.00 -0.47 -17.92
C LYS A 77 -7.67 -1.45 -19.02
N SER A 78 -6.39 -1.61 -19.36
CA SER A 78 -5.96 -2.55 -20.41
C SER A 78 -6.26 -4.01 -20.05
N GLN A 79 -6.47 -4.30 -18.76
CA GLN A 79 -6.80 -5.62 -18.24
C GLN A 79 -8.32 -5.86 -18.20
N ILE A 80 -9.15 -4.90 -18.63
CA ILE A 80 -10.60 -5.06 -18.74
C ILE A 80 -10.90 -5.62 -20.13
N LYS A 81 -11.51 -6.81 -20.17
CA LYS A 81 -11.74 -7.57 -21.41
C LYS A 81 -12.54 -6.81 -22.47
N SER A 82 -13.48 -5.95 -22.05
CA SER A 82 -14.41 -5.24 -22.94
C SER A 82 -14.39 -3.74 -22.68
N TYR A 83 -13.20 -3.14 -22.71
CA TYR A 83 -13.00 -1.70 -22.69
C TYR A 83 -12.64 -1.23 -24.11
N ASN A 84 -13.19 -0.13 -24.64
CA ASN A 84 -14.01 0.89 -23.96
C ASN A 84 -15.49 0.47 -23.80
N CYS A 85 -16.09 0.81 -22.66
CA CYS A 85 -17.49 0.51 -22.35
C CYS A 85 -18.45 1.31 -23.26
N THR A 86 -18.05 2.52 -23.66
CA THR A 86 -18.82 3.43 -24.53
C THR A 86 -19.03 2.89 -25.95
N GLU A 87 -18.30 1.85 -26.37
CA GLU A 87 -18.56 1.15 -27.63
C GLU A 87 -19.97 0.55 -27.69
N CYS A 88 -20.48 0.12 -26.52
CA CYS A 88 -21.87 -0.34 -26.38
C CYS A 88 -22.75 0.69 -25.66
N HIS A 89 -22.20 1.43 -24.69
CA HIS A 89 -22.92 2.45 -23.92
C HIS A 89 -22.93 3.82 -24.62
N THR A 90 -23.66 3.92 -25.72
CA THR A 90 -23.72 5.15 -26.55
C THR A 90 -24.61 6.25 -25.95
N LYS A 91 -25.34 5.96 -24.87
CA LYS A 91 -26.23 6.87 -24.14
C LYS A 91 -26.17 6.55 -22.64
N PRO A 92 -26.61 7.45 -21.75
CA PRO A 92 -26.71 7.15 -20.33
C PRO A 92 -27.49 5.86 -20.07
N VAL A 93 -27.02 5.06 -19.10
CA VAL A 93 -27.59 3.74 -18.78
C VAL A 93 -29.10 3.84 -18.48
N SER A 94 -29.53 4.90 -17.80
CA SER A 94 -30.94 5.19 -17.50
C SER A 94 -31.84 5.25 -18.74
N GLN A 95 -31.29 5.59 -19.91
CA GLN A 95 -31.99 5.71 -21.19
C GLN A 95 -31.86 4.46 -22.06
N MET A 96 -31.05 3.47 -21.65
CA MET A 96 -30.83 2.23 -22.39
C MET A 96 -31.63 1.04 -21.84
N HIS A 97 -32.38 1.23 -20.74
CA HIS A 97 -33.22 0.17 -20.17
C HIS A 97 -34.42 -0.13 -21.08
N SER A 98 -34.49 -1.37 -21.59
CA SER A 98 -35.68 -1.94 -22.23
C SER A 98 -36.17 -3.14 -21.43
N LYS A 99 -37.50 -3.32 -21.33
CA LYS A 99 -38.10 -4.46 -20.61
C LYS A 99 -37.85 -5.80 -21.31
N ASP A 100 -37.61 -5.77 -22.62
CA ASP A 100 -37.62 -6.97 -23.47
C ASP A 100 -36.21 -7.43 -23.89
N ILE A 101 -35.15 -6.76 -23.42
CA ILE A 101 -33.77 -7.07 -23.78
C ILE A 101 -33.02 -7.59 -22.55
N LYS A 102 -32.42 -8.79 -22.67
CA LYS A 102 -31.50 -9.32 -21.65
C LYS A 102 -30.32 -8.35 -21.49
N LYS A 103 -30.05 -7.93 -20.25
CA LYS A 103 -28.88 -7.08 -19.92
C LYS A 103 -27.60 -7.78 -20.39
N ALA A 104 -26.65 -7.05 -20.98
CA ALA A 104 -25.37 -7.62 -21.40
C ALA A 104 -24.55 -8.19 -20.22
N HIS A 105 -24.70 -7.59 -19.04
CA HIS A 105 -24.04 -7.96 -17.79
C HIS A 105 -24.95 -8.77 -16.85
N TRP A 106 -25.76 -9.67 -17.40
CA TRP A 106 -26.78 -10.42 -16.65
C TRP A 106 -26.20 -11.43 -15.65
N ASP A 107 -24.93 -11.80 -15.81
CA ASP A 107 -24.17 -12.72 -14.98
C ASP A 107 -23.48 -12.04 -13.78
N ILE A 108 -23.51 -10.70 -13.71
CA ILE A 108 -22.93 -9.94 -12.61
C ILE A 108 -24.00 -9.65 -11.55
N LYS A 109 -23.74 -10.12 -10.32
CA LYS A 109 -24.53 -9.81 -9.14
C LYS A 109 -23.72 -8.96 -8.18
N LEU A 110 -24.29 -7.85 -7.73
CA LEU A 110 -23.73 -7.04 -6.65
C LEU A 110 -24.06 -7.70 -5.30
N ASP A 111 -23.03 -8.16 -4.60
CA ASP A 111 -23.06 -8.72 -3.26
C ASP A 111 -22.18 -7.86 -2.34
N HIS A 112 -22.53 -6.57 -2.29
CA HIS A 112 -21.80 -5.56 -1.53
C HIS A 112 -22.77 -4.46 -1.09
N ALA A 113 -23.00 -4.37 0.23
CA ALA A 113 -24.05 -3.58 0.87
C ALA A 113 -25.48 -3.95 0.41
N ASN A 114 -26.49 -3.38 1.08
CA ASN A 114 -27.88 -3.60 0.68
C ASN A 114 -28.28 -2.65 -0.47
N ALA A 115 -29.36 -2.98 -1.17
CA ALA A 115 -29.84 -2.23 -2.34
C ALA A 115 -30.27 -0.78 -2.05
N ASN A 116 -30.55 -0.42 -0.80
CA ASN A 116 -30.85 0.96 -0.41
C ASN A 116 -29.57 1.79 -0.23
N THR A 117 -28.43 1.15 0.01
CA THR A 117 -27.14 1.80 0.20
C THR A 117 -26.36 1.90 -1.12
N MET A 118 -26.31 0.81 -1.89
CA MET A 118 -25.50 0.73 -3.09
C MET A 118 -26.21 0.01 -4.23
N ASN A 119 -25.95 0.48 -5.45
CA ASN A 119 -26.29 -0.17 -6.69
C ASN A 119 -25.16 0.05 -7.71
N CYS A 120 -25.34 -0.41 -8.96
CA CYS A 120 -24.29 -0.32 -9.98
C CYS A 120 -23.80 1.12 -10.21
N ILE A 121 -24.72 2.10 -10.22
CA ILE A 121 -24.41 3.51 -10.49
C ILE A 121 -23.90 4.26 -9.26
N THR A 122 -23.82 3.61 -8.09
CA THR A 122 -23.12 4.16 -6.93
C THR A 122 -21.61 4.23 -7.17
N CYS A 123 -21.09 3.29 -7.96
CA CYS A 123 -19.66 3.17 -8.26
C CYS A 123 -19.34 3.47 -9.73
N HIS A 124 -20.23 3.11 -10.65
CA HIS A 124 -20.07 3.39 -12.08
C HIS A 124 -20.76 4.68 -12.46
N ASP A 125 -20.11 5.49 -13.32
CA ASP A 125 -20.77 6.65 -13.88
C ASP A 125 -21.80 6.21 -14.93
N GLY A 126 -23.08 6.27 -14.56
CA GLY A 126 -24.18 5.89 -15.44
C GLY A 126 -24.34 6.79 -16.68
N SER A 127 -23.69 7.94 -16.73
CA SER A 127 -23.65 8.83 -17.90
C SER A 127 -22.42 8.59 -18.78
N ASN A 128 -21.33 8.08 -18.21
CA ASN A 128 -20.09 7.75 -18.91
C ASN A 128 -19.44 6.47 -18.36
N MET A 129 -19.81 5.33 -18.95
CA MET A 129 -19.39 4.02 -18.47
C MET A 129 -17.89 3.72 -18.61
N ASP A 130 -17.13 4.56 -19.32
CA ASP A 130 -15.66 4.45 -19.35
C ASP A 130 -15.00 4.93 -18.05
N ASN A 131 -15.80 5.49 -17.13
CA ASN A 131 -15.35 5.97 -15.83
C ASN A 131 -16.19 5.41 -14.68
N LEU A 132 -15.62 5.56 -13.49
CA LEU A 132 -16.24 5.35 -12.20
C LEU A 132 -16.68 6.71 -11.64
N THR A 133 -17.55 6.70 -10.63
CA THR A 133 -17.99 7.91 -9.94
C THR A 133 -17.82 7.77 -8.43
N SER A 134 -17.41 8.85 -7.77
CA SER A 134 -17.48 8.95 -6.32
C SER A 134 -18.94 9.14 -5.85
N LEU A 135 -19.17 8.99 -4.55
CA LEU A 135 -20.44 9.32 -3.88
C LEU A 135 -20.82 10.80 -4.00
N THR A 136 -19.84 11.67 -4.24
CA THR A 136 -20.01 13.11 -4.46
C THR A 136 -20.11 13.48 -5.95
N GLY A 137 -20.11 12.49 -6.85
CA GLY A 137 -20.22 12.71 -8.30
C GLY A 137 -18.91 13.05 -9.02
N ASN A 138 -17.76 12.89 -8.37
CA ASN A 138 -16.46 13.10 -9.03
C ASN A 138 -16.10 11.90 -9.90
N THR A 139 -15.60 12.16 -11.10
CA THR A 139 -15.10 11.11 -12.00
C THR A 139 -13.85 10.44 -11.43
N ILE A 140 -13.84 9.11 -11.44
CA ILE A 140 -12.72 8.27 -11.02
C ILE A 140 -12.31 7.40 -12.19
N ASP A 141 -11.02 7.42 -12.51
CA ASP A 141 -10.42 6.56 -13.52
C ASP A 141 -10.36 5.08 -13.02
N PHE A 142 -10.63 4.09 -13.87
CA PHE A 142 -10.54 2.67 -13.50
C PHE A 142 -9.16 2.24 -12.96
N ASN A 143 -8.08 2.89 -13.41
CA ASN A 143 -6.73 2.66 -12.87
C ASN A 143 -6.61 3.12 -11.41
N ARG A 144 -7.49 4.01 -10.98
CA ARG A 144 -7.57 4.54 -9.60
C ARG A 144 -8.83 4.05 -8.88
N SER A 145 -9.35 2.88 -9.27
CA SER A 145 -10.55 2.27 -8.66
C SER A 145 -10.47 2.08 -7.14
N TYR A 146 -9.27 2.05 -6.55
CA TYR A 146 -9.10 2.05 -5.08
C TYR A 146 -9.74 3.28 -4.40
N ASN A 147 -9.90 4.40 -5.12
CA ASN A 147 -10.61 5.59 -4.63
C ASN A 147 -12.11 5.36 -4.45
N LEU A 148 -12.70 4.31 -5.06
CA LEU A 148 -14.06 3.94 -4.72
C LEU A 148 -14.12 3.33 -3.32
N CYS A 149 -13.19 2.41 -3.05
CA CYS A 149 -13.14 1.65 -1.82
C CYS A 149 -12.84 2.55 -0.61
N ASN A 150 -11.95 3.53 -0.77
CA ASN A 150 -11.53 4.39 0.34
C ASN A 150 -12.65 5.28 0.91
N GLN A 151 -13.75 5.48 0.16
CA GLN A 151 -14.88 6.30 0.60
C GLN A 151 -15.60 5.70 1.81
N CYS A 152 -15.49 4.39 2.01
CA CYS A 152 -16.08 3.67 3.15
C CYS A 152 -15.05 2.82 3.90
N HIS A 153 -14.08 2.22 3.19
CA HIS A 153 -13.05 1.34 3.75
C HIS A 153 -11.75 2.10 4.03
N THR A 154 -11.86 3.22 4.77
CA THR A 154 -10.75 4.12 5.08
C THR A 154 -9.60 3.40 5.79
N LYS A 155 -9.90 2.56 6.78
CA LYS A 155 -8.86 1.80 7.51
C LYS A 155 -8.03 0.91 6.58
N GLN A 156 -8.69 0.12 5.73
CA GLN A 156 -8.00 -0.76 4.79
C GLN A 156 -7.21 0.03 3.75
N PHE A 157 -7.74 1.19 3.31
CA PHE A 157 -7.03 2.10 2.43
C PHE A 157 -5.77 2.68 3.09
N GLU A 158 -5.85 3.12 4.36
CA GLU A 158 -4.68 3.62 5.10
C GLU A 158 -3.62 2.53 5.28
N ASP A 159 -4.02 1.30 5.62
CA ASP A 159 -3.11 0.15 5.71
C ASP A 159 -2.46 -0.16 4.35
N TRP A 160 -3.21 -0.06 3.24
CA TRP A 160 -2.70 -0.27 1.88
C TRP A 160 -1.74 0.85 1.44
N LYS A 161 -2.11 2.10 1.70
CA LYS A 161 -1.31 3.29 1.45
C LYS A 161 0.03 3.19 2.15
N GLY A 162 0.04 2.85 3.45
CA GLY A 162 1.25 2.59 4.24
C GLY A 162 2.00 1.31 3.87
N GLY A 163 1.36 0.40 3.13
CA GLY A 163 1.98 -0.84 2.62
C GLY A 163 1.93 -2.02 3.58
N ALA A 164 1.11 -1.93 4.63
CA ALA A 164 0.74 -3.05 5.50
C ALA A 164 -0.33 -3.95 4.86
N HIS A 165 -1.06 -3.42 3.87
CA HIS A 165 -2.04 -4.16 3.08
C HIS A 165 -1.72 -4.12 1.58
N GLY A 166 -2.24 -5.10 0.84
CA GLY A 166 -1.94 -5.28 -0.58
C GLY A 166 -0.66 -6.07 -0.81
N LYS A 167 -0.68 -6.96 -1.79
CA LYS A 167 0.48 -7.78 -2.13
C LYS A 167 1.49 -6.94 -2.89
N ARG A 168 2.73 -6.86 -2.39
CA ARG A 168 3.85 -6.25 -3.14
C ARG A 168 4.22 -7.08 -4.36
N ILE A 169 4.63 -6.37 -5.41
CA ILE A 169 5.04 -6.91 -6.70
C ILE A 169 6.56 -6.77 -6.79
N GLY A 170 7.24 -7.81 -7.26
CA GLY A 170 8.70 -7.86 -7.38
C GLY A 170 9.42 -8.07 -6.05
N GLY A 171 9.32 -7.12 -5.11
CA GLY A 171 10.06 -7.19 -3.85
C GLY A 171 9.72 -6.11 -2.83
N TRP A 172 10.61 -5.96 -1.84
CA TRP A 172 10.48 -4.97 -0.76
C TRP A 172 11.41 -3.77 -0.93
N ALA A 173 12.36 -3.81 -1.87
CA ALA A 173 13.22 -2.70 -2.24
C ALA A 173 12.47 -1.67 -3.10
N PRO A 174 12.94 -0.41 -3.18
CA PRO A 174 12.38 0.58 -4.10
C PRO A 174 12.53 0.19 -5.59
N PRO A 175 11.66 0.66 -6.50
CA PRO A 175 10.40 1.30 -6.19
C PRO A 175 9.41 0.30 -5.60
N ARG A 176 8.54 0.78 -4.70
CA ARG A 176 7.44 -0.03 -4.19
C ARG A 176 6.43 -0.20 -5.31
N ALA A 177 6.13 -1.44 -5.68
CA ALA A 177 4.99 -1.77 -6.53
C ALA A 177 3.99 -2.62 -5.72
N SER A 178 2.70 -2.26 -5.74
CA SER A 178 1.68 -2.92 -4.93
C SER A 178 0.41 -3.19 -5.73
N MET A 179 -0.15 -4.39 -5.56
CA MET A 179 -1.49 -4.71 -6.05
C MET A 179 -2.53 -3.80 -5.40
N THR A 180 -3.53 -3.38 -6.17
CA THR A 180 -4.67 -2.58 -5.70
C THR A 180 -5.77 -3.49 -5.13
N CYS A 181 -6.80 -2.88 -4.52
CA CYS A 181 -7.94 -3.58 -3.94
C CYS A 181 -8.54 -4.62 -4.92
N VAL A 182 -8.78 -4.20 -6.17
CA VAL A 182 -9.46 -5.03 -7.18
C VAL A 182 -8.55 -6.07 -7.84
N ASN A 183 -7.25 -6.07 -7.54
CA ASN A 183 -6.35 -7.15 -7.97
C ASN A 183 -6.48 -8.40 -7.09
N CYS A 184 -7.04 -8.26 -5.88
CA CYS A 184 -7.24 -9.36 -4.95
C CYS A 184 -8.72 -9.59 -4.61
N HIS A 185 -9.52 -8.52 -4.55
CA HIS A 185 -10.94 -8.56 -4.27
C HIS A 185 -11.77 -8.45 -5.54
N ASP A 186 -12.85 -9.23 -5.64
CA ASP A 186 -13.88 -8.98 -6.66
C ASP A 186 -14.62 -7.69 -6.28
N PRO A 187 -14.64 -6.63 -7.12
CA PRO A 187 -15.32 -5.39 -6.79
C PRO A 187 -16.83 -5.53 -6.58
N HIS A 188 -17.47 -6.57 -7.13
CA HIS A 188 -18.90 -6.84 -6.93
C HIS A 188 -19.18 -7.79 -5.77
N LYS A 189 -18.16 -8.50 -5.27
CA LYS A 189 -18.21 -9.33 -4.06
C LYS A 189 -16.87 -9.28 -3.31
N PRO A 190 -16.54 -8.15 -2.64
CA PRO A 190 -15.18 -7.98 -2.11
C PRO A 190 -14.84 -8.90 -0.94
N HIS A 191 -15.83 -9.42 -0.22
CA HIS A 191 -15.59 -10.26 0.95
C HIS A 191 -14.96 -11.61 0.56
N PHE A 192 -13.87 -11.98 1.24
CA PHE A 192 -13.34 -13.34 1.16
C PHE A 192 -14.14 -14.26 2.08
N GLU A 193 -14.70 -15.32 1.50
CA GLU A 193 -15.37 -16.36 2.28
C GLU A 193 -14.42 -16.96 3.31
N SER A 194 -14.97 -17.23 4.50
CA SER A 194 -14.24 -17.95 5.55
C SER A 194 -13.81 -19.31 5.02
N ARG A 195 -12.50 -19.54 5.03
CA ARG A 195 -11.91 -20.80 4.58
C ARG A 195 -10.89 -21.28 5.60
N TRP A 196 -10.74 -22.59 5.69
CA TRP A 196 -9.64 -23.17 6.44
C TRP A 196 -8.31 -22.67 5.87
N PRO A 197 -7.29 -22.43 6.71
CA PRO A 197 -5.94 -22.17 6.23
C PRO A 197 -5.55 -23.26 5.25
N ALA A 198 -4.96 -22.88 4.12
CA ALA A 198 -4.39 -23.82 3.18
C ALA A 198 -3.18 -24.50 3.83
N ARG A 199 -3.42 -25.46 4.72
CA ARG A 199 -2.40 -26.42 5.14
C ARG A 199 -2.31 -27.44 4.04
N PHE A 200 -1.11 -27.69 3.53
CA PHE A 200 -0.87 -28.86 2.71
C PHE A 200 -1.28 -30.09 3.52
N ASN A 201 -2.42 -30.69 3.14
CA ASN A 201 -3.00 -31.81 3.86
C ASN A 201 -2.79 -33.05 3.00
N THR A 202 -1.79 -33.85 3.37
CA THR A 202 -1.43 -35.11 2.70
C THR A 202 -2.60 -36.10 2.66
N GLN A 203 -3.51 -36.07 3.64
CA GLN A 203 -4.71 -36.91 3.65
C GLN A 203 -5.73 -36.47 2.59
N LYS A 204 -5.95 -35.16 2.42
CA LYS A 204 -6.85 -34.65 1.37
C LYS A 204 -6.33 -34.89 -0.05
N VAL A 205 -5.02 -35.01 -0.24
CA VAL A 205 -4.43 -35.40 -1.53
C VAL A 205 -4.75 -36.86 -1.84
N LYS A 206 -4.65 -37.76 -0.85
CA LYS A 206 -5.01 -39.18 -1.02
C LYS A 206 -6.49 -39.39 -1.31
N GLU A 207 -7.37 -38.59 -0.69
CA GLU A 207 -8.83 -38.65 -0.88
C GLU A 207 -9.31 -38.13 -2.25
N ARG A 208 -8.45 -37.42 -3.00
CA ARG A 208 -8.77 -36.84 -4.31
C ARG A 208 -8.27 -37.68 -5.50
N ASN A 209 -7.45 -38.70 -5.22
CA ASN A 209 -6.94 -39.68 -6.19
C ASN A 209 -7.76 -40.96 -6.10
#